data_AF-A0A9P6B212-F1
#
_entry.id   AF-A0A9P6B212-F1
#
_cell.length_a   1.000
_cell.length_b   1.000
_cell.length_c   1.000
_cell.angle_alpha   90.00
_cell.angle_beta   90.00
_cell.angle_gamma   90.00
#
_symmetry.space_group_name_H-M   'P 1'
#
loop_
_entity.id
_entity.type
_entity.pdbx_description
1 polymer ?
#
loop_
_entity_poly.entity_id
_entity_poly.type
_entity_poly.pdbx_seq_one_letter_code
_entity_poly.pdbx_strand_id
1 'polypeptide(L)' 'QTDPAIERWALMRENLYQNFRFTPIKTRQTIVLMIGFPLLGGLLAWSTDARYDWAGKTKGTSLLRSPPAPQSPGEE' A
#
# COMPACT_ATOMS: atom_id res chain seq x y z
N GLN A 1 10.50 -42.82 -12.48
CA GLN A 1 9.04 -43.02 -12.59
C GLN A 1 8.43 -41.70 -12.17
N THR A 2 7.71 -41.01 -13.05
CA THR A 2 7.12 -39.70 -12.73
C THR A 2 5.84 -39.92 -11.94
N ASP A 3 5.66 -39.18 -10.85
CA ASP A 3 4.46 -39.30 -10.02
C ASP A 3 3.28 -38.62 -10.73
N PRO A 4 2.23 -39.38 -11.12
CA PRO A 4 1.08 -38.81 -11.80
C PRO A 4 0.31 -37.80 -10.94
N ALA A 5 0.43 -37.84 -9.60
CA ALA A 5 -0.20 -36.84 -8.73
C ALA A 5 0.45 -35.46 -8.90
N ILE A 6 1.78 -35.43 -9.03
CA ILE A 6 2.55 -34.18 -9.22
C ILE A 6 2.22 -33.59 -10.60
N GLU A 7 2.16 -34.40 -11.65
CA GLU A 7 1.80 -33.94 -12.99
C GLU A 7 0.39 -33.35 -13.04
N ARG A 8 -0.59 -34.01 -12.40
CA ARG A 8 -1.98 -33.50 -12.33
C ARG A 8 -2.07 -32.20 -11.55
N TRP A 9 -1.34 -32.07 -10.45
CA TRP A 9 -1.30 -30.82 -9.69
C TRP A 9 -0.67 -29.68 -10.50
N ALA A 10 0.43 -29.95 -11.21
CA ALA A 10 1.07 -28.98 -12.09
C ALA A 10 0.10 -28.50 -13.17
N LEU A 11 -0.56 -29.44 -13.87
CA LEU A 11 -1.57 -29.15 -14.87
C LEU A 11 -2.76 -28.36 -14.31
N MET A 12 -3.25 -28.69 -13.12
CA MET A 12 -4.33 -27.94 -12.48
C MET A 12 -3.89 -26.50 -12.21
N ARG A 13 -2.72 -26.30 -11.60
CA ARG A 13 -2.20 -24.98 -11.22
C ARG A 13 -1.98 -24.09 -12.45
N GLU A 14 -1.44 -24.65 -13.52
CA GLU A 14 -1.19 -23.94 -14.77
C GLU A 14 -2.48 -23.53 -15.47
N ASN A 15 -3.54 -24.36 -15.41
CA ASN A 15 -4.83 -24.09 -16.04
C ASN A 15 -5.86 -23.45 -15.10
N LEU A 16 -5.45 -22.95 -13.92
CA LEU A 16 -6.36 -22.33 -12.95
C LEU A 16 -7.13 -21.13 -13.53
N TYR A 17 -6.47 -20.32 -14.38
CA TYR A 17 -7.07 -19.12 -14.95
C TYR A 17 -8.25 -19.43 -15.88
N GLN A 18 -8.24 -20.58 -16.55
CA GLN A 18 -9.32 -21.02 -17.44
C GLN A 18 -10.61 -21.33 -16.67
N ASN A 19 -10.48 -21.75 -15.42
CA ASN A 19 -11.59 -22.15 -14.55
C ASN A 19 -11.93 -21.08 -13.50
N PHE A 20 -11.30 -19.91 -13.55
CA PHE A 20 -11.53 -18.84 -12.59
C PHE A 20 -12.95 -18.25 -12.75
N ARG A 21 -13.61 -17.97 -11.63
CA ARG A 21 -14.93 -17.34 -11.59
C ARG A 21 -14.96 -16.21 -10.57
N PHE A 22 -15.53 -15.08 -10.96
CA PHE A 22 -15.80 -13.96 -10.07
C PHE A 22 -16.99 -14.28 -9.16
N THR A 23 -16.69 -14.87 -8.00
CA THR A 23 -17.64 -15.00 -6.89
C THR A 23 -17.58 -13.74 -6.02
N PRO A 24 -18.65 -13.40 -5.26
CA PRO A 24 -18.66 -12.17 -4.45
C PRO A 24 -17.44 -12.03 -3.52
N ILE A 25 -16.99 -13.14 -2.92
CA ILE A 25 -15.81 -13.18 -2.05
C ILE A 25 -14.53 -12.91 -2.85
N LYS A 26 -14.35 -13.58 -3.99
CA LYS A 26 -13.15 -13.44 -4.83
C LYS A 26 -13.07 -12.05 -5.47
N THR A 27 -14.18 -11.54 -5.97
CA THR A 27 -14.28 -10.18 -6.53
C THR A 27 -13.87 -9.13 -5.51
N ARG A 28 -14.36 -9.22 -4.26
CA ARG A 28 -13.96 -8.30 -3.18
C ARG A 28 -12.46 -8.38 -2.92
N GLN A 29 -11.89 -9.58 -2.84
CA GLN A 29 -10.45 -9.77 -2.64
C GLN A 29 -9.63 -9.16 -3.79
N THR A 30 -10.02 -9.42 -5.04
CA THR A 30 -9.35 -8.85 -6.22
C THR A 30 -9.39 -7.33 -6.21
N ILE A 31 -10.55 -6.72 -5.96
CA ILE A 31 -10.68 -5.25 -5.92
C ILE A 31 -9.82 -4.65 -4.81
N VAL A 32 -9.89 -5.21 -3.59
CA VAL A 32 -9.12 -4.69 -2.46
C VAL A 32 -7.62 -4.78 -2.71
N LEU A 33 -7.13 -5.89 -3.28
CA LEU A 33 -5.69 -6.09 -3.48
C LEU A 33 -5.14 -5.40 -4.73
N MET A 34 -5.87 -5.44 -5.85
CA MET A 34 -5.39 -4.86 -7.10
C MET A 34 -5.66 -3.37 -7.25
N ILE A 35 -6.69 -2.85 -6.58
CA ILE A 35 -7.04 -1.42 -6.66
C ILE A 35 -6.80 -0.78 -5.30
N GLY A 36 -7.40 -1.32 -4.24
CA GLY A 36 -7.35 -0.72 -2.90
C GLY A 36 -5.92 -0.53 -2.39
N PHE A 37 -5.10 -1.58 -2.46
CA PHE A 37 -3.72 -1.54 -1.96
C PHE A 37 -2.81 -0.53 -2.71
N PRO A 38 -2.68 -0.57 -4.05
CA PRO A 38 -1.84 0.41 -4.75
C PRO A 38 -2.40 1.83 -4.67
N LEU A 39 -3.73 2.00 -4.66
CA LEU A 39 -4.34 3.33 -4.52
C LEU A 39 -4.03 3.91 -3.14
N LEU A 40 -4.19 3.13 -2.07
CA LEU A 40 -3.83 3.55 -0.72
C LEU A 40 -2.34 3.91 -0.62
N GLY A 41 -1.46 3.05 -1.14
CA GLY A 41 -0.02 3.30 -1.16
C GLY A 41 0.34 4.57 -1.94
N GLY A 42 -0.26 4.77 -3.11
CA GLY A 42 -0.05 5.94 -3.95
C GLY A 42 -0.54 7.23 -3.30
N LEU A 43 -1.71 7.21 -2.65
CA LEU A 43 -2.24 8.37 -1.93
C LEU A 43 -1.37 8.73 -0.71
N LEU A 44 -0.91 7.73 0.04
CA LEU A 44 0.00 7.96 1.16
C LEU A 44 1.32 8.53 0.67
N ALA A 45 1.92 7.95 -0.36
CA ALA A 45 3.13 8.47 -0.97
C ALA A 45 2.94 9.91 -1.44
N TRP A 46 1.89 10.21 -2.20
CA TRP A 46 1.66 11.56 -2.71
C TRP A 46 1.38 12.59 -1.60
N SER A 47 0.62 12.22 -0.58
CA SER A 47 0.29 13.14 0.53
C SER A 47 1.46 13.40 1.49
N THR A 48 2.46 12.50 1.51
CA THR A 48 3.66 12.62 2.35
C THR A 48 4.90 13.03 1.57
N ASP A 49 4.84 12.99 0.24
CA ASP A 49 5.93 13.43 -0.63
C ASP A 49 6.28 14.88 -0.34
N ALA A 50 7.59 15.13 -0.15
CA ALA A 50 8.12 16.45 0.19
C ALA A 50 7.52 17.14 1.44
N ARG A 51 6.68 16.46 2.23
CA ARG A 51 6.00 17.06 3.38
C ARG A 51 6.95 17.30 4.55
N TYR A 52 7.93 16.41 4.71
CA TYR A 52 8.85 16.42 5.83
C TYR A 52 10.28 16.67 5.37
N ASP A 53 11.02 17.46 6.14
CA ASP A 53 12.45 17.71 5.96
C ASP A 53 13.17 17.55 7.30
N TRP A 54 14.07 16.58 7.35
CA TRP A 54 14.78 16.18 8.56
C TRP A 54 16.24 16.62 8.53
N ALA A 55 16.72 17.16 7.40
CA ALA A 55 18.10 17.57 7.24
C ALA A 55 18.43 18.70 8.23
N GLY A 56 19.39 18.46 9.13
CA GLY A 56 19.87 19.46 10.10
C GLY A 56 18.90 19.86 11.21
N LYS A 57 17.79 19.13 11.41
CA LYS A 57 16.80 19.44 12.46
C LYS A 57 17.31 19.03 13.85
N THR A 58 17.11 19.91 14.85
CA THR A 58 17.48 19.66 16.26
C THR A 58 16.26 19.24 17.09
N LYS A 59 16.50 18.67 18.28
CA LYS A 59 15.43 18.21 19.18
C LYS A 59 14.46 19.35 19.49
N GLY A 60 13.16 19.10 19.28
CA GLY A 60 12.09 20.08 19.52
C GLY A 60 11.76 20.98 18.32
N THR A 61 12.49 20.87 17.21
CA THR A 61 12.17 21.61 15.97
C THR A 61 11.18 20.86 15.09
N SER A 62 10.33 21.60 14.36
CA SER A 62 9.35 21.01 13.46
C SER A 62 10.02 20.34 12.25
N LEU A 63 9.57 19.11 11.94
CA LEU A 63 10.00 18.32 10.79
C LEU A 63 9.21 18.64 9.52
N LEU A 64 8.16 19.46 9.61
CA LEU A 64 7.42 19.89 8.42
C LEU A 64 8.32 20.79 7.57
N ARG A 65 8.28 20.60 6.25
CA ARG A 65 9.00 21.47 5.30
C ARG A 65 8.56 22.93 5.43
N SER A 66 7.25 23.15 5.60
CA SER A 66 6.66 24.46 5.85
C SER A 66 5.96 24.47 7.21
N PRO A 67 6.66 24.86 8.30
CA PRO A 67 6.05 24.93 9.62
C PRO A 67 5.07 26.11 9.71
N PRO A 68 3.93 25.97 10.43
CA PRO A 68 3.06 27.11 10.72
C PRO A 68 3.79 28.14 11.58
N ALA A 69 3.39 29.41 11.46
CA ALA A 69 4.00 30.51 12.21
C ALA A 69 3.95 30.23 13.72
N PRO A 70 5.01 30.59 14.48
CA PRO A 70 5.00 30.43 15.93
C PRO A 70 3.82 31.21 16.50
N GLN A 71 2.98 30.53 17.27
CA GLN A 71 1.92 31.18 18.02
C GLN A 71 2.60 32.11 19.03
N SER A 72 2.40 33.42 18.91
CA SER A 72 2.84 34.37 19.93
C SER A 72 2.26 33.91 21.27
N PRO A 73 3.08 33.79 22.33
CA PRO A 73 2.55 33.50 23.65
C PRO A 73 1.52 34.59 23.98
N GLY A 74 0.30 34.16 24.32
CA GLY A 74 -0.75 35.06 24.74
C GLY A 74 -0.24 35.95 25.87
N GLU A 75 -0.46 37.25 25.73
CA GLU A 75 -0.38 38.20 26.83
C GLU A 75 -1.48 37.84 27.82
N GLU A 76 -1.12 37.12 28.90
CA GLU A 76 -1.86 37.06 30.16
C GLU A 76 -0.88 37.27 31.33
#